data_AF-J5JAA5-F1
#
_entry.id   AF-J5JAA5-F1
#
_cell.length_a   1.000
_cell.length_b   1.000
_cell.length_c   1.000
_cell.angle_alpha   90.00
_cell.angle_beta   90.00
_cell.angle_gamma   90.00
#
_symmetry.space_group_name_H-M   'P 1'
#
loop_
_entity.id
_entity.type
_entity.pdbx_description
1 polymer ?
#
loop_
_entity_poly.entity_id
_entity_poly.type
_entity_poly.pdbx_seq_one_letter_code
_entity_poly.pdbx_strand_id
1 'polypeptide(L)'
;MAPRLSKLRRNELQSILLSKLNGDEAIKDQEIARTVINCGERSVRRARSNIIRHGTIDAPSKPVGRPREITENMMLALQAKLLDRASMSHQALLDGVLYCEVYDGHTDLDFFEGYLLRLLPYLGRYPGPRSVIFMDNASFHNVSLEVQATLAEAGVLLVMQPPYSPDLNPVEYFFGSLKQHIAARALEHEDLIKADFKSYLRMQINILGRGKTGRRWARGHFRKAQIYV
;
A
#
# COMPACT_ATOMS: atom_id res chain seq x y z
N MET A 1 16.11 -17.67 15.46
CA MET A 1 16.72 -16.66 14.56
C MET A 1 18.20 -16.99 14.40
N ALA A 2 18.74 -16.96 13.19
CA ALA A 2 20.18 -17.11 13.00
C ALA A 2 20.92 -15.92 13.65
N PRO A 3 22.06 -16.13 14.33
CA PRO A 3 22.78 -15.06 15.01
C PRO A 3 23.23 -13.97 14.02
N ARG A 4 23.16 -12.70 14.45
CA ARG A 4 23.69 -11.57 13.66
C ARG A 4 25.21 -11.74 13.56
N LEU A 5 25.72 -11.81 12.33
CA LEU A 5 27.16 -11.85 12.07
C LEU A 5 27.85 -10.60 12.64
N SER A 6 29.03 -10.79 13.22
CA SER A 6 29.88 -9.68 13.68
C SER A 6 30.41 -8.87 12.50
N LYS A 7 30.83 -7.63 12.75
CA LYS A 7 31.41 -6.74 11.72
C LYS A 7 32.64 -7.39 11.04
N LEU A 8 33.47 -8.07 11.82
CA LEU A 8 34.66 -8.77 11.31
C LEU A 8 34.28 -9.89 10.33
N ARG A 9 33.34 -10.76 10.72
CA ARG A 9 32.82 -11.83 9.85
C ARG A 9 32.12 -11.29 8.60
N ARG A 10 31.44 -10.15 8.71
CA ARG A 10 30.82 -9.48 7.56
C ARG A 10 31.87 -9.04 6.53
N ASN A 11 32.96 -8.43 6.99
CA ASN A 11 34.04 -8.01 6.10
C ASN A 11 34.71 -9.21 5.42
N GLU A 12 34.97 -10.29 6.15
CA GLU A 12 35.51 -11.55 5.59
C GLU A 12 34.56 -12.17 4.55
N LEU A 13 33.25 -12.16 4.80
CA LEU A 13 32.27 -12.64 3.82
C LEU A 13 32.27 -11.78 2.55
N GLN A 14 32.43 -10.46 2.70
CA GLN A 14 32.46 -9.54 1.57
C GLN A 14 33.69 -9.75 0.69
N SER A 15 34.89 -9.90 1.27
CA SER A 15 36.13 -10.12 0.50
C SER A 15 36.08 -11.41 -0.31
N ILE A 16 35.63 -12.51 0.30
CA ILE A 16 35.54 -13.82 -0.37
C ILE A 16 34.50 -13.80 -1.49
N LEU A 17 33.36 -13.16 -1.27
CA LEU A 17 32.33 -13.06 -2.31
C LEU A 17 32.78 -12.18 -3.49
N LEU A 18 33.56 -11.13 -3.23
CA LEU A 18 34.14 -10.31 -4.30
C LEU A 18 35.19 -11.09 -5.10
N SER A 19 36.12 -11.79 -4.42
CA SER A 19 37.11 -12.70 -5.04
C SER A 19 36.43 -13.75 -5.94
N LYS A 20 35.38 -14.40 -5.42
CA LYS A 20 34.57 -15.36 -6.18
C LYS A 20 33.85 -14.74 -7.38
N LEU A 21 33.31 -13.53 -7.25
CA LEU A 21 32.62 -12.84 -8.35
C LEU A 21 33.59 -12.37 -9.45
N ASN A 22 34.83 -12.04 -9.08
CA ASN A 22 35.89 -11.70 -10.03
C ASN A 22 36.49 -12.94 -10.72
N GLY A 23 36.17 -14.14 -10.23
CA GLY A 23 36.69 -15.41 -10.77
C GLY A 23 38.03 -15.85 -10.17
N ASP A 24 38.51 -15.16 -9.14
CA ASP A 24 39.80 -15.43 -8.50
C ASP A 24 39.74 -16.70 -7.61
N GLU A 25 38.54 -17.08 -7.14
CA GLU A 25 38.32 -18.25 -6.28
C GLU A 25 37.13 -19.11 -6.73
N ALA A 26 37.37 -20.42 -6.90
CA ALA A 26 36.35 -21.41 -7.24
C ALA A 26 35.73 -22.09 -5.99
N ILE A 27 35.17 -21.31 -5.06
CA ILE A 27 34.59 -21.82 -3.81
C ILE A 27 33.05 -21.93 -3.88
N LYS A 28 32.45 -23.04 -3.43
CA LYS A 28 30.97 -23.21 -3.45
C LYS A 28 30.30 -22.44 -2.29
N ASP A 29 29.05 -21.98 -2.50
CA ASP A 29 28.32 -21.22 -1.47
C ASP A 29 28.14 -22.01 -0.15
N GLN A 30 28.05 -23.35 -0.25
CA GLN A 30 27.96 -24.25 0.91
C GLN A 30 29.25 -24.27 1.73
N GLU A 31 30.39 -24.12 1.06
CA GLU A 31 31.71 -24.15 1.66
C GLU A 31 32.03 -22.81 2.34
N ILE A 32 31.63 -21.68 1.72
CA ILE A 32 31.64 -20.35 2.35
C ILE A 32 30.80 -20.36 3.64
N ALA A 33 29.61 -20.96 3.58
CA ALA A 33 28.68 -21.04 4.69
C ALA A 33 29.25 -21.83 5.89
N ARG A 34 29.88 -22.98 5.61
CA ARG A 34 30.41 -23.92 6.62
C ARG A 34 31.78 -23.50 7.17
N THR A 35 32.71 -23.12 6.30
CA THR A 35 34.13 -23.04 6.64
C THR A 35 34.56 -21.65 7.13
N VAL A 36 33.88 -20.60 6.67
CA VAL A 36 34.35 -19.22 6.88
C VAL A 36 33.53 -18.49 7.94
N ILE A 37 32.20 -18.51 7.81
CA ILE A 37 31.35 -17.58 8.57
C ILE A 37 30.49 -18.29 9.64
N ASN A 38 30.36 -19.62 9.52
CA ASN A 38 29.40 -20.44 10.26
C ASN A 38 27.98 -19.83 10.19
N CYS A 39 27.45 -19.74 8.96
CA CYS A 39 26.11 -19.22 8.69
C CYS A 39 25.35 -20.11 7.72
N GLY A 40 24.03 -19.87 7.55
CA GLY A 40 23.24 -20.62 6.58
C GLY A 40 23.52 -20.21 5.13
N GLU A 41 23.39 -21.14 4.18
CA GLU A 41 23.57 -20.88 2.74
C GLU A 41 22.70 -19.72 2.21
N ARG A 42 21.50 -19.52 2.78
CA ARG A 42 20.62 -18.40 2.41
C ARG A 42 21.28 -17.04 2.70
N SER A 43 22.07 -16.93 3.76
CA SER A 43 22.79 -15.69 4.10
C SER A 43 23.86 -15.38 3.06
N VAL A 44 24.60 -16.40 2.61
CA VAL A 44 25.61 -16.26 1.54
C VAL A 44 24.95 -15.85 0.23
N ARG A 45 23.84 -16.50 -0.17
CA ARG A 45 23.09 -16.12 -1.39
C ARG A 45 22.55 -14.70 -1.33
N ARG A 46 22.01 -14.27 -0.18
CA ARG A 46 21.51 -12.91 0.03
C ARG A 46 22.64 -11.88 -0.04
N ALA A 47 23.76 -12.14 0.63
CA ALA A 47 24.93 -11.26 0.60
C ALA A 47 25.48 -11.11 -0.82
N ARG A 48 25.58 -12.21 -1.58
CA ARG A 48 25.98 -12.17 -2.99
C ARG A 48 25.02 -11.36 -3.85
N SER A 49 23.71 -11.57 -3.66
CA SER A 49 22.69 -10.78 -4.37
C SER A 49 22.77 -9.28 -4.03
N ASN A 50 23.12 -8.93 -2.80
CA ASN A 50 23.29 -7.54 -2.38
C ASN A 50 24.55 -6.93 -3.00
N ILE A 51 25.68 -7.64 -3.03
CA ILE A 51 26.92 -7.16 -3.67
C ILE A 51 26.66 -6.85 -5.14
N ILE A 52 25.97 -7.74 -5.87
CA ILE A 52 25.65 -7.53 -7.29
C ILE A 52 24.77 -6.29 -7.49
N ARG A 53 23.80 -6.05 -6.60
CA ARG A 53 22.82 -4.95 -6.75
C ARG A 53 23.31 -3.61 -6.21
N HIS A 54 24.18 -3.62 -5.20
CA HIS A 54 24.47 -2.46 -4.37
C HIS A 54 25.96 -2.27 -4.07
N GLY A 55 26.84 -3.15 -4.55
CA GLY A 55 28.28 -3.09 -4.32
C GLY A 55 28.73 -3.49 -2.91
N THR A 56 27.82 -3.80 -1.99
CA THR A 56 28.14 -4.22 -0.63
C THR A 56 27.24 -5.37 -0.18
N ILE A 57 27.65 -6.10 0.86
CA ILE A 57 26.80 -7.19 1.41
C ILE A 57 25.52 -6.67 2.07
N ASP A 58 25.49 -5.40 2.44
CA ASP A 58 24.35 -4.74 3.06
C ASP A 58 23.50 -4.08 1.97
N ALA A 59 22.18 -4.20 2.11
CA ALA A 59 21.30 -3.38 1.30
C ALA A 59 21.45 -1.93 1.77
N PRO A 60 21.47 -0.93 0.86
CA PRO A 60 21.52 0.46 1.24
C PRO A 60 20.38 0.74 2.22
N SER A 61 20.68 1.50 3.27
CA SER A 61 19.67 1.93 4.23
C SER A 61 18.56 2.61 3.43
N LYS A 62 17.37 2.00 3.39
CA LYS A 62 16.19 2.75 3.02
C LYS A 62 15.99 3.73 4.18
N PRO A 63 16.20 5.05 4.01
CA PRO A 63 15.83 5.99 5.05
C PRO A 63 14.35 5.70 5.31
N VAL A 64 14.05 5.18 6.48
CA VAL A 64 12.71 4.70 6.78
C VAL A 64 11.86 5.95 6.94
N GLY A 65 11.19 6.33 5.85
CA GLY A 65 10.45 7.58 5.77
C GLY A 65 9.92 7.81 4.37
N ARG A 66 8.65 8.21 4.35
CA ARG A 66 7.92 8.82 3.24
C ARG A 66 8.81 9.84 2.48
N PRO A 67 9.04 9.69 1.16
CA PRO A 67 9.55 10.78 0.34
C PRO A 67 8.58 11.96 0.48
N ARG A 68 9.07 13.15 0.84
CA ARG A 68 8.20 14.32 1.09
C ARG A 68 7.46 14.77 -0.17
N GLU A 69 7.95 14.39 -1.34
CA GLU A 69 7.47 14.81 -2.65
C GLU A 69 7.47 13.62 -3.62
N ILE A 70 6.48 13.62 -4.52
CA ILE A 70 6.38 12.64 -5.59
C ILE A 70 7.46 12.96 -6.63
N THR A 71 8.30 11.98 -6.93
CA THR A 71 9.36 12.14 -7.93
C THR A 71 8.76 12.25 -9.34
N GLU A 72 9.46 12.95 -10.23
CA GLU A 72 9.06 13.10 -11.63
C GLU A 72 8.80 11.75 -12.32
N ASN A 73 9.62 10.73 -12.05
CA ASN A 73 9.42 9.37 -12.58
C ASN A 73 8.14 8.71 -12.06
N MET A 74 7.76 8.96 -10.80
CA MET A 74 6.50 8.47 -10.24
C MET A 74 5.31 9.21 -10.85
N MET A 75 5.44 10.53 -11.08
CA MET A 75 4.44 11.31 -11.80
C MET A 75 4.28 10.82 -13.24
N LEU A 76 5.38 10.55 -13.95
CA LEU A 76 5.38 10.02 -15.31
C LEU A 76 4.75 8.61 -15.37
N ALA A 77 5.04 7.74 -14.40
CA ALA A 77 4.41 6.42 -14.31
C ALA A 77 2.91 6.50 -14.02
N LEU A 78 2.50 7.45 -13.17
CA LEU A 78 1.10 7.73 -12.87
C LEU A 78 0.39 8.31 -14.10
N GLN A 79 0.99 9.30 -14.74
CA GLN A 79 0.51 9.91 -15.98
C GLN A 79 0.41 8.87 -17.09
N ALA A 80 1.41 8.01 -17.29
CA ALA A 80 1.36 6.95 -18.29
C ALA A 80 0.18 6.00 -18.05
N LYS A 81 -0.06 5.58 -16.80
CA LYS A 81 -1.23 4.75 -16.45
C LYS A 81 -2.57 5.47 -16.63
N LEU A 82 -2.61 6.77 -16.36
CA LEU A 82 -3.82 7.59 -16.49
C LEU A 82 -4.09 8.00 -17.95
N LEU A 83 -3.04 8.17 -18.77
CA LEU A 83 -3.10 8.53 -20.19
C LEU A 83 -3.45 7.32 -21.07
N ASP A 84 -3.07 6.09 -20.67
CA ASP A 84 -3.49 4.84 -21.33
C ASP A 84 -5.02 4.61 -21.21
N ARG A 85 -5.71 5.36 -20.34
CA ARG A 85 -7.17 5.32 -20.13
C ARG A 85 -7.80 6.71 -20.37
N ALA A 86 -7.41 7.35 -21.47
CA ALA A 86 -7.81 8.71 -21.85
C ALA A 86 -9.32 8.89 -22.03
N SER A 87 -10.01 9.25 -20.95
CA SER A 87 -11.19 10.17 -20.93
C SER A 87 -11.57 10.52 -19.48
N MET A 88 -10.57 10.80 -18.64
CA MET A 88 -10.79 11.27 -17.27
C MET A 88 -11.27 12.73 -17.26
N SER A 89 -12.57 12.95 -17.48
CA SER A 89 -13.20 14.21 -17.09
C SER A 89 -13.10 14.33 -15.57
N HIS A 90 -12.33 15.32 -15.11
CA HIS A 90 -11.92 15.53 -13.72
C HIS A 90 -13.08 15.79 -12.71
N GLN A 91 -14.35 15.60 -13.06
CA GLN A 91 -15.48 16.05 -12.24
C GLN A 91 -16.09 14.99 -11.29
N ALA A 92 -15.61 13.74 -11.27
CA ALA A 92 -16.43 12.58 -10.87
C ALA A 92 -16.21 11.95 -9.47
N LEU A 93 -15.38 12.50 -8.57
CA LEU A 93 -14.83 11.70 -7.44
C LEU A 93 -14.95 12.28 -6.01
N LEU A 94 -15.93 13.15 -5.72
CA LEU A 94 -15.87 14.05 -4.55
C LEU A 94 -16.99 13.93 -3.50
N ASP A 95 -17.74 12.83 -3.50
CA ASP A 95 -18.99 12.73 -2.71
C ASP A 95 -18.83 12.33 -1.23
N GLY A 96 -17.60 12.12 -0.76
CA GLY A 96 -17.35 11.61 0.59
C GLY A 96 -17.41 10.08 0.66
N VAL A 97 -17.72 9.54 1.83
CA VAL A 97 -17.85 8.10 2.06
C VAL A 97 -19.22 7.63 1.54
N LEU A 98 -19.19 6.92 0.41
CA LEU A 98 -20.39 6.35 -0.23
C LEU A 98 -20.90 5.14 0.55
N TYR A 99 -19.98 4.22 0.86
CA TYR A 99 -20.24 2.95 1.49
C TYR A 99 -19.09 2.60 2.44
N CYS A 100 -19.42 1.93 3.55
CA CYS A 100 -18.44 1.49 4.54
C CYS A 100 -19.02 0.32 5.33
N GLU A 101 -18.20 -0.70 5.52
CA GLU A 101 -18.46 -1.79 6.45
C GLU A 101 -17.45 -1.71 7.60
N VAL A 102 -17.96 -1.88 8.81
CA VAL A 102 -17.13 -2.10 10.00
C VAL A 102 -17.37 -3.54 10.43
N TYR A 103 -16.32 -4.29 10.68
CA TYR A 103 -16.41 -5.70 11.06
C TYR A 103 -15.20 -6.10 11.90
N ASP A 104 -15.33 -7.23 12.60
CA ASP A 104 -14.28 -7.78 13.44
C ASP A 104 -13.50 -8.83 12.67
N GLY A 105 -12.17 -8.75 12.72
CA GLY A 105 -11.26 -9.67 12.04
C GLY A 105 -10.35 -9.00 11.03
N HIS A 106 -9.69 -9.82 10.22
CA HIS A 106 -8.79 -9.37 9.16
C HIS A 106 -9.52 -9.32 7.82
N THR A 107 -9.05 -8.45 6.92
CA THR A 107 -9.50 -8.47 5.51
C THR A 107 -8.75 -9.57 4.77
N ASP A 108 -9.50 -10.51 4.20
CA ASP A 108 -9.01 -11.48 3.23
C ASP A 108 -9.67 -11.24 1.86
N LEU A 109 -9.30 -12.07 0.89
CA LEU A 109 -9.79 -11.97 -0.48
C LEU A 109 -11.30 -12.15 -0.56
N ASP A 110 -11.84 -13.18 0.09
CA ASP A 110 -13.26 -13.54 0.03
C ASP A 110 -14.14 -12.42 0.61
N PHE A 111 -13.72 -11.87 1.77
CA PHE A 111 -14.42 -10.74 2.36
C PHE A 111 -14.36 -9.50 1.44
N PHE A 112 -13.19 -9.23 0.86
CA PHE A 112 -12.97 -8.07 0.00
C PHE A 112 -13.78 -8.15 -1.31
N GLU A 113 -13.84 -9.31 -1.95
CA GLU A 113 -14.66 -9.55 -3.13
C GLU A 113 -16.15 -9.35 -2.81
N GLY A 114 -16.61 -9.91 -1.70
CA GLY A 114 -17.97 -9.68 -1.22
C GLY A 114 -18.26 -8.19 -0.98
N TYR A 115 -17.30 -7.45 -0.42
CA TYR A 115 -17.41 -6.00 -0.23
C TYR A 115 -17.55 -5.26 -1.56
N LEU A 116 -16.77 -5.61 -2.60
CA LEU A 116 -16.88 -4.97 -3.92
C LEU A 116 -18.26 -5.18 -4.56
N LEU A 117 -18.82 -6.39 -4.44
CA LEU A 117 -20.16 -6.69 -4.93
C LEU A 117 -21.24 -5.90 -4.18
N ARG A 118 -21.10 -5.72 -2.86
CA ARG A 118 -22.01 -4.89 -2.05
C ARG A 118 -21.83 -3.39 -2.27
N LEU A 119 -20.63 -2.95 -2.69
CA LEU A 119 -20.34 -1.57 -3.09
C LEU A 119 -20.95 -1.23 -4.45
N LEU A 120 -21.07 -2.20 -5.34
CA LEU A 120 -21.48 -2.01 -6.74
C LEU A 120 -22.75 -1.17 -6.96
N PRO A 121 -23.84 -1.31 -6.17
CA PRO A 121 -25.05 -0.49 -6.34
C PRO A 121 -24.85 1.02 -6.13
N TYR A 122 -23.73 1.42 -5.50
CA TYR A 122 -23.39 2.83 -5.25
C TYR A 122 -22.51 3.44 -6.34
N LEU A 123 -22.06 2.63 -7.31
CA LEU A 123 -21.15 3.02 -8.37
C LEU A 123 -21.90 3.36 -9.66
N GLY A 124 -21.26 4.18 -10.49
CA GLY A 124 -21.73 4.57 -11.81
C GLY A 124 -20.93 3.90 -12.93
N ARG A 125 -21.38 4.13 -14.18
CA ARG A 125 -20.69 3.66 -15.39
C ARG A 125 -19.68 4.71 -15.85
N TYR A 126 -18.48 4.29 -16.25
CA TYR A 126 -17.44 5.18 -16.78
C TYR A 126 -17.86 5.79 -18.14
N PRO A 127 -17.56 7.08 -18.42
CA PRO A 127 -16.79 8.06 -17.63
C PRO A 127 -17.61 8.88 -16.62
N GLY A 128 -18.82 8.43 -16.26
CA GLY A 128 -19.70 9.13 -15.32
C GLY A 128 -19.22 9.14 -13.87
N PRO A 129 -19.93 9.85 -12.96
CA PRO A 129 -19.59 9.90 -11.54
C PRO A 129 -19.48 8.53 -10.90
N ARG A 130 -18.56 8.37 -9.93
CA ARG A 130 -18.42 7.15 -9.10
C ARG A 130 -18.16 5.87 -9.92
N SER A 131 -17.42 5.97 -11.02
CA SER A 131 -17.20 4.86 -11.96
C SER A 131 -15.82 4.22 -11.91
N VAL A 132 -14.95 4.69 -11.01
CA VAL A 132 -13.57 4.20 -10.88
C VAL A 132 -13.34 3.77 -9.44
N ILE A 133 -12.89 2.53 -9.25
CA ILE A 133 -12.39 2.02 -7.97
C ILE A 133 -10.87 2.09 -8.03
N PHE A 134 -10.28 2.86 -7.11
CA PHE A 134 -8.84 3.06 -6.98
C PHE A 134 -8.35 2.40 -5.70
N MET A 135 -7.40 1.48 -5.80
CA MET A 135 -6.97 0.63 -4.67
C MET A 135 -5.45 0.56 -4.60
N ASP A 136 -4.91 0.33 -3.41
CA ASP A 136 -3.48 0.05 -3.24
C ASP A 136 -3.14 -1.39 -3.70
N ASN A 137 -1.89 -1.81 -3.58
CA ASN A 137 -1.44 -3.14 -4.00
C ASN A 137 -1.45 -4.18 -2.86
N ALA A 138 -2.41 -4.10 -1.92
CA ALA A 138 -2.59 -5.18 -0.95
C ALA A 138 -2.82 -6.52 -1.67
N SER A 139 -2.28 -7.62 -1.11
CA SER A 139 -2.32 -8.93 -1.79
C SER A 139 -3.74 -9.43 -2.07
N PHE A 140 -4.70 -9.09 -1.20
CA PHE A 140 -6.12 -9.43 -1.34
C PHE A 140 -6.89 -8.51 -2.32
N HIS A 141 -6.25 -7.50 -2.90
CA HIS A 141 -6.84 -6.73 -4.00
C HIS A 141 -6.67 -7.40 -5.37
N ASN A 142 -5.93 -8.51 -5.45
CA ASN A 142 -5.87 -9.35 -6.64
C ASN A 142 -7.14 -10.20 -6.74
N VAL A 143 -8.25 -9.55 -7.08
CA VAL A 143 -9.58 -10.18 -7.13
C VAL A 143 -9.74 -11.14 -8.30
N SER A 144 -10.61 -12.11 -8.13
CA SER A 144 -10.96 -13.16 -9.09
C SER A 144 -11.43 -12.58 -10.42
N LEU A 145 -11.21 -13.35 -11.50
CA LEU A 145 -11.66 -12.96 -12.83
C LEU A 145 -13.18 -12.76 -12.91
N GLU A 146 -13.95 -13.49 -12.10
CA GLU A 146 -15.40 -13.36 -11.99
C GLU A 146 -15.81 -11.98 -11.46
N VAL A 147 -15.18 -11.52 -10.38
CA VAL A 147 -15.44 -10.19 -9.82
C VAL A 147 -14.96 -9.10 -10.77
N GLN A 148 -13.82 -9.28 -11.43
CA GLN A 148 -13.34 -8.33 -12.46
C GLN A 148 -14.34 -8.20 -13.61
N ALA A 149 -14.88 -9.32 -14.12
CA ALA A 149 -15.88 -9.34 -15.17
C ALA A 149 -17.18 -8.65 -14.74
N THR A 150 -17.67 -8.97 -13.53
CA THR A 150 -18.87 -8.34 -12.94
C THR A 150 -18.73 -6.81 -12.87
N LEU A 151 -17.58 -6.31 -12.40
CA LEU A 151 -17.31 -4.87 -12.34
C LEU A 151 -17.24 -4.25 -13.74
N ALA A 152 -16.59 -4.94 -14.70
CA ALA A 152 -16.46 -4.46 -16.07
C ALA A 152 -17.83 -4.37 -16.80
N GLU A 153 -18.70 -5.36 -16.62
CA GLU A 153 -20.07 -5.36 -17.17
C GLU A 153 -20.91 -4.20 -16.59
N ALA A 154 -20.73 -3.94 -15.29
CA ALA A 154 -21.30 -2.78 -14.62
C ALA A 154 -20.68 -1.45 -15.08
N GLY A 155 -19.66 -1.45 -15.94
CA GLY A 155 -18.99 -0.26 -16.46
C GLY A 155 -18.06 0.42 -15.45
N VAL A 156 -17.59 -0.31 -14.44
CA VAL A 156 -16.71 0.18 -13.39
C VAL A 156 -15.26 -0.14 -13.73
N LEU A 157 -14.39 0.88 -13.69
CA LEU A 157 -12.96 0.69 -13.90
C LEU A 157 -12.24 0.36 -12.59
N LEU A 158 -11.50 -0.75 -12.59
CA LEU A 158 -10.57 -1.08 -11.52
C LEU A 158 -9.18 -0.52 -11.83
N VAL A 159 -8.62 0.27 -10.91
CA VAL A 159 -7.30 0.91 -11.06
C VAL A 159 -6.44 0.63 -9.83
N MET A 160 -5.26 0.06 -10.05
CA MET A 160 -4.27 -0.25 -9.01
C MET A 160 -3.21 0.84 -8.90
N GLN A 161 -2.89 1.27 -7.68
CA GLN A 161 -1.84 2.24 -7.41
C GLN A 161 -0.45 1.72 -7.81
N PRO A 162 0.50 2.64 -8.06
CA PRO A 162 1.91 2.28 -8.05
C PRO A 162 2.31 1.69 -6.68
N PRO A 163 3.17 0.66 -6.62
CA PRO A 163 3.67 0.11 -5.37
C PRO A 163 4.27 1.19 -4.45
N TYR A 164 4.10 1.03 -3.14
CA TYR A 164 4.69 1.88 -2.10
C TYR A 164 4.38 3.39 -2.23
N SER A 165 3.19 3.73 -2.75
CA SER A 165 2.76 5.12 -2.93
C SER A 165 1.53 5.49 -2.06
N PRO A 166 1.56 5.27 -0.74
CA PRO A 166 0.41 5.56 0.13
C PRO A 166 0.00 7.05 0.12
N ASP A 167 0.95 7.93 -0.22
CA ASP A 167 0.71 9.36 -0.35
C ASP A 167 -0.29 9.72 -1.44
N LEU A 168 -0.45 8.84 -2.42
CA LEU A 168 -1.42 8.95 -3.51
C LEU A 168 -2.79 8.37 -3.15
N ASN A 169 -2.97 7.84 -1.94
CA ASN A 169 -4.23 7.24 -1.51
C ASN A 169 -5.05 8.20 -0.65
N PRO A 170 -6.16 8.78 -1.16
CA PRO A 170 -7.01 9.69 -0.39
C PRO A 170 -7.55 9.08 0.91
N VAL A 171 -7.75 7.76 0.95
CA VAL A 171 -8.32 7.07 2.12
C VAL A 171 -7.39 7.15 3.34
N GLU A 172 -6.08 7.23 3.14
CA GLU A 172 -5.10 7.37 4.23
C GLU A 172 -5.29 8.69 4.98
N TYR A 173 -5.56 9.77 4.24
CA TYR A 173 -5.87 11.07 4.84
C TYR A 173 -7.21 11.06 5.57
N PHE A 174 -8.19 10.30 5.07
CA PHE A 174 -9.45 10.10 5.78
C PHE A 174 -9.23 9.36 7.10
N PHE A 175 -8.49 8.24 7.10
CA PHE A 175 -8.18 7.51 8.33
C PHE A 175 -7.39 8.35 9.33
N GLY A 176 -6.43 9.16 8.88
CA GLY A 176 -5.72 10.10 9.74
C GLY A 176 -6.67 11.11 10.40
N SER A 177 -7.61 11.64 9.61
CA SER A 177 -8.62 12.59 10.09
C SER A 177 -9.59 11.95 11.09
N LEU A 178 -10.04 10.72 10.82
CA LEU A 178 -10.91 9.95 11.69
C LEU A 178 -10.25 9.63 13.04
N LYS A 179 -8.99 9.17 13.02
CA LYS A 179 -8.21 8.90 14.24
C LYS A 179 -8.05 10.15 15.08
N GLN A 180 -7.71 11.29 14.47
CA GLN A 180 -7.59 12.56 15.17
C GLN A 180 -8.94 13.00 15.78
N HIS A 181 -10.03 12.86 15.03
CA HIS A 181 -11.37 13.21 15.50
C HIS A 181 -11.81 12.38 16.72
N ILE A 182 -11.56 11.07 16.67
CA ILE A 182 -11.87 10.14 17.76
C ILE A 182 -10.99 10.43 18.98
N ALA A 183 -9.68 10.59 18.78
CA ALA A 183 -8.73 10.84 19.87
C ALA A 183 -9.08 12.11 20.65
N ALA A 184 -9.50 13.18 19.95
CA ALA A 184 -9.90 14.44 20.57
C ALA A 184 -11.15 14.33 21.47
N ARG A 185 -11.94 13.26 21.34
CA ARG A 185 -13.20 13.04 22.08
C ARG A 185 -13.20 11.74 22.89
N ALA A 186 -12.06 11.06 22.97
CA ALA A 186 -12.01 9.71 23.52
C ALA A 186 -12.45 9.65 24.99
N LEU A 187 -12.14 10.70 25.79
CA LEU A 187 -12.58 10.82 27.18
C LEU A 187 -14.09 11.09 27.28
N GLU A 188 -14.62 11.99 26.44
CA GLU A 188 -16.05 12.34 26.43
C GLU A 188 -16.92 11.17 25.98
N HIS A 189 -16.41 10.37 25.04
CA HIS A 189 -17.13 9.26 24.43
C HIS A 189 -16.78 7.89 25.03
N GLU A 190 -16.11 7.83 26.18
CA GLU A 190 -15.60 6.58 26.76
C GLU A 190 -16.70 5.51 26.90
N ASP A 191 -17.86 5.90 27.41
CA ASP A 191 -19.01 5.00 27.60
C ASP A 191 -19.54 4.46 26.27
N LEU A 192 -19.59 5.30 25.22
CA LEU A 192 -20.04 4.89 23.89
C LEU A 192 -19.06 3.92 23.23
N ILE A 193 -17.76 4.18 23.40
CA ILE A 193 -16.67 3.32 22.89
C ILE A 193 -16.74 1.94 23.55
N LYS A 194 -16.95 1.90 24.88
CA LYS A 194 -17.05 0.67 25.66
C LYS A 194 -18.33 -0.12 25.38
N ALA A 195 -19.44 0.56 25.14
CA ALA A 195 -20.73 -0.09 24.90
C ALA A 195 -20.77 -0.82 23.55
N ASP A 196 -20.40 -0.15 22.47
CA ASP A 196 -20.33 -0.74 21.12
C ASP A 196 -19.38 0.06 20.24
N PHE A 197 -18.13 -0.38 20.20
CA PHE A 197 -17.09 0.26 19.40
C PHE A 197 -17.40 0.27 17.91
N LYS A 198 -18.06 -0.77 17.39
CA LYS A 198 -18.39 -0.91 15.97
C LYS A 198 -19.45 0.10 15.55
N SER A 199 -20.53 0.22 16.32
CA SER A 199 -21.55 1.24 16.10
C SER A 199 -21.00 2.66 16.30
N TYR A 200 -20.17 2.85 17.32
CA TYR A 200 -19.47 4.11 17.54
C TYR A 200 -18.62 4.50 16.33
N LEU A 201 -17.77 3.59 15.83
CA LEU A 201 -16.91 3.86 14.68
C LEU A 201 -17.72 4.18 13.43
N ARG A 202 -18.80 3.43 13.18
CA ARG A 202 -19.72 3.70 12.06
C ARG A 202 -20.37 5.09 12.17
N MET A 203 -20.75 5.50 13.39
CA MET A 203 -21.27 6.84 13.65
C MET A 203 -20.23 7.92 13.32
N GLN A 204 -18.98 7.77 13.77
CA GLN A 204 -17.92 8.74 13.49
C GLN A 204 -17.59 8.83 12.00
N ILE A 205 -17.57 7.70 11.29
CA ILE A 205 -17.41 7.66 9.83
C ILE A 205 -18.54 8.42 9.14
N ASN A 206 -19.79 8.29 9.60
CA ASN A 206 -20.90 9.02 9.02
C ASN A 206 -20.81 10.53 9.27
N ILE A 207 -20.40 10.95 10.47
CA ILE A 207 -20.21 12.37 10.83
C ILE A 207 -19.15 13.03 9.92
N LEU A 208 -18.01 12.37 9.73
CA LEU A 208 -16.90 12.92 8.95
C LEU A 208 -17.04 12.70 7.46
N GLY A 209 -17.66 11.59 7.06
CA GLY A 209 -17.64 11.08 5.69
C GLY A 209 -18.85 11.48 4.85
N ARG A 210 -19.97 11.90 5.44
CA ARG A 210 -21.22 12.18 4.70
C ARG A 210 -21.60 13.66 4.66
N GLY A 211 -22.54 14.00 3.78
CA GLY A 211 -23.13 15.33 3.68
C GLY A 211 -22.20 16.41 3.11
N LYS A 212 -22.50 17.69 3.39
CA LYS A 212 -21.67 18.82 2.92
C LYS A 212 -20.26 18.78 3.51
N THR A 213 -20.16 18.42 4.80
CA THR A 213 -18.88 18.29 5.51
C THR A 213 -18.03 17.19 4.88
N GLY A 214 -18.55 15.97 4.73
CA GLY A 214 -17.80 14.87 4.11
C GLY A 214 -17.28 15.18 2.72
N ARG A 215 -18.10 15.82 1.89
CA ARG A 215 -17.65 16.29 0.56
C ARG A 215 -16.51 17.30 0.62
N ARG A 216 -16.51 18.22 1.59
CA ARG A 216 -15.41 19.18 1.79
C ARG A 216 -14.13 18.47 2.21
N TRP A 217 -14.23 17.52 3.14
CA TRP A 217 -13.08 16.75 3.62
C TRP A 217 -12.49 15.88 2.52
N ALA A 218 -13.34 15.15 1.79
CA ALA A 218 -12.93 14.33 0.64
C ALA A 218 -12.14 15.17 -0.37
N ARG A 219 -12.67 16.32 -0.81
CA ARG A 219 -11.94 17.26 -1.69
C ARG A 219 -10.54 17.62 -1.17
N GLY A 220 -10.43 17.87 0.14
CA GLY A 220 -9.14 18.13 0.78
C GLY A 220 -8.21 16.93 0.77
N HIS A 221 -8.73 15.72 1.00
CA HIS A 221 -7.97 14.47 0.98
C HIS A 221 -7.46 14.12 -0.42
N PHE A 222 -8.32 14.23 -1.44
CA PHE A 222 -7.93 14.04 -2.84
C PHE A 222 -6.83 15.02 -3.26
N ARG A 223 -6.95 16.30 -2.88
CA ARG A 223 -5.90 17.30 -3.13
C ARG A 223 -4.58 16.95 -2.45
N LYS A 224 -4.62 16.50 -1.19
CA LYS A 224 -3.41 16.04 -0.47
C LYS A 224 -2.79 14.81 -1.13
N ALA A 225 -3.61 13.97 -1.76
CA ALA A 225 -3.17 12.84 -2.56
C ALA A 225 -2.70 13.22 -3.97
N GLN A 226 -2.59 14.51 -4.28
CA GLN A 226 -2.22 15.04 -5.60
C GLN A 226 -3.17 14.61 -6.73
N ILE A 227 -4.38 14.20 -6.37
CA ILE A 227 -5.47 13.92 -7.32
C ILE A 227 -6.32 15.19 -7.38
N TYR A 228 -6.14 15.94 -8.45
CA TYR A 228 -6.91 17.14 -8.71
C TYR A 228 -8.22 16.76 -9.43
N VAL A 229 -9.33 17.17 -8.84
CA VAL A 229 -10.72 16.92 -9.24
C VAL A 229 -11.48 18.25 -9.14
#